data_AF-A0A0C3NZR2-F1
#
_entry.id   AF-A0A0C3NZR2-F1
#
_cell.length_a   1.000
_cell.length_b   1.000
_cell.length_c   1.000
_cell.angle_alpha   90.00
_cell.angle_beta   90.00
_cell.angle_gamma   90.00
#
_symmetry.space_group_name_H-M   'P 1'
#
loop_
_entity.id
_entity.type
_entity.pdbx_description
1 polymer ?
#
loop_
_entity_poly.entity_id
_entity_poly.type
_entity_poly.pdbx_seq_one_letter_code
_entity_poly.pdbx_strand_id
1 'polypeptide(L)' 'MCRWRQSIVCDSRNCKFSPNHPRDCAPPKCKQTCWQYRQYPQQYSPNINSMCPTCQQAASRR' A
#
# COMPACT_ATOMS: atom_id res chain seq x y z
N MET A 1 11.08 -16.14 -24.49
CA MET A 1 11.80 -16.72 -23.33
C MET A 1 11.60 -15.80 -22.12
N CYS A 2 10.66 -16.11 -21.22
CA CYS A 2 10.45 -15.32 -20.00
C CYS A 2 11.59 -15.61 -19.01
N ARG A 3 12.55 -14.70 -18.87
CA ARG A 3 13.59 -14.77 -17.83
C ARG A 3 12.99 -14.29 -16.50
N TRP A 4 12.80 -15.21 -15.58
CA TRP A 4 12.70 -14.90 -14.16
C TRP A 4 14.09 -14.62 -13.58
N ARG A 5 14.14 -13.82 -12.51
CA ARG A 5 15.27 -13.55 -11.59
C ARG A 5 16.16 -12.35 -11.92
N GLN A 6 15.58 -11.17 -11.77
CA GLN A 6 16.13 -10.26 -10.78
C GLN A 6 15.11 -10.24 -9.64
N SER A 7 15.46 -10.77 -8.46
CA SER A 7 14.57 -10.63 -7.29
C SER A 7 14.54 -9.16 -6.95
N ILE A 8 13.47 -8.45 -7.31
CA ILE A 8 13.24 -7.09 -6.80
C ILE A 8 12.99 -7.27 -5.31
N VAL A 9 14.04 -7.07 -4.51
CA VAL A 9 13.97 -7.16 -3.06
C VAL A 9 13.29 -5.87 -2.61
N CYS A 10 12.03 -5.96 -2.20
CA CYS A 10 11.37 -4.82 -1.58
C CYS A 10 11.86 -4.72 -0.15
N ASP A 11 12.53 -3.62 0.21
CA ASP A 11 13.04 -3.40 1.58
C ASP A 11 12.02 -2.71 2.50
N SER A 12 10.85 -2.33 1.97
CA SER A 12 9.80 -1.64 2.73
C SER A 12 9.27 -2.47 3.90
N ARG A 13 9.22 -1.90 5.10
CA ARG A 13 8.62 -2.55 6.30
C ARG A 13 7.16 -2.93 6.12
N ASN A 14 6.46 -2.31 5.17
CA ASN A 14 5.05 -2.58 4.88
C ASN A 14 4.87 -3.61 3.76
N CYS A 15 5.95 -4.11 3.14
CA CYS A 15 5.88 -5.16 2.12
C CYS A 15 5.87 -6.54 2.78
N LYS A 16 4.90 -7.40 2.42
CA LYS A 16 4.79 -8.74 3.03
C LYS A 16 5.93 -9.68 2.68
N PHE A 17 6.71 -9.32 1.65
CA PHE A 17 7.86 -10.06 1.15
C PHE A 17 9.20 -9.45 1.57
N SER A 18 9.17 -8.31 2.29
CA SER A 18 10.39 -7.66 2.76
C SER A 18 10.98 -8.41 3.95
N PRO A 19 12.31 -8.56 4.03
CA PRO A 19 12.96 -9.04 5.24
C PRO A 19 12.71 -8.12 6.45
N ASN A 20 12.43 -6.84 6.21
CA ASN A 20 12.17 -5.85 7.26
C ASN A 20 10.69 -5.81 7.68
N HIS A 21 9.87 -6.73 7.20
CA HIS A 21 8.46 -6.80 7.58
C HIS A 21 8.32 -7.19 9.06
N PRO A 22 7.58 -6.41 9.87
CA PRO A 22 7.48 -6.67 11.30
C PRO A 22 6.80 -8.01 11.56
N ARG A 23 7.33 -8.76 12.54
CA ARG A 23 6.80 -10.07 12.96
C ARG A 23 5.40 -9.98 13.58
N ASP A 24 5.05 -8.82 14.13
CA ASP A 24 3.68 -8.53 14.64
C ASP A 24 2.65 -8.46 13.51
N CYS A 25 3.09 -8.15 12.29
CA CYS A 25 2.25 -8.14 11.10
C CYS A 25 2.13 -9.57 10.53
N ALA A 26 1.62 -10.50 11.34
CA ALA A 26 1.35 -11.88 10.94
C ALA A 26 -0.17 -12.16 10.80
N PRO A 27 -0.58 -13.17 10.02
CA PRO A 27 -1.98 -13.63 10.01
C PRO A 27 -2.46 -14.07 11.40
N PRO A 28 -3.72 -13.83 11.80
CA PRO A 28 -4.84 -13.29 10.99
C PRO A 28 -4.91 -11.76 10.93
N LYS A 29 -4.30 -11.06 11.90
CA LYS A 29 -4.34 -9.59 12.03
C LYS A 29 -3.81 -8.87 10.78
N CYS A 30 -2.69 -9.34 10.24
CA CYS A 30 -2.10 -8.82 8.99
C CYS A 30 -3.07 -8.90 7.79
N LYS A 31 -3.85 -9.98 7.67
CA LYS A 31 -4.79 -10.11 6.53
C LYS A 31 -5.92 -9.10 6.59
N GLN A 32 -6.27 -8.60 7.79
CA GLN A 32 -7.33 -7.63 7.98
C GLN A 32 -6.85 -6.19 7.74
N THR A 33 -5.58 -5.88 8.04
CA THR A 33 -5.06 -4.50 8.01
C THR A 33 -4.07 -4.23 6.86
N CYS A 34 -3.44 -5.24 6.28
CA CYS A 34 -2.39 -5.06 5.27
C CYS A 34 -2.97 -4.78 3.87
N TRP A 35 -2.50 -3.68 3.27
CA TRP A 35 -2.95 -3.21 1.97
C TRP A 35 -2.69 -4.20 0.81
N GLN A 36 -1.63 -5.02 0.89
CA GLN A 36 -1.30 -6.04 -0.13
C GLN A 36 -2.21 -7.27 -0.10
N TYR A 37 -2.98 -7.48 0.97
CA TYR A 37 -3.99 -8.53 1.04
C TYR A 37 -5.37 -8.04 0.61
N ARG A 38 -5.59 -6.72 0.60
CA ARG A 38 -6.81 -6.13 0.07
C ARG A 38 -6.82 -6.37 -1.43
N GLN A 39 -7.90 -6.92 -1.96
CA GLN A 39 -8.12 -7.06 -3.41
C GLN A 39 -9.10 -5.97 -3.88
N TYR A 40 -9.30 -5.82 -5.18
CA TYR A 40 -10.42 -5.02 -5.70
C TYR A 40 -11.73 -5.50 -5.06
N PRO A 41 -12.65 -4.59 -4.64
CA PRO A 41 -12.64 -3.13 -4.77
C PRO A 41 -11.99 -2.38 -3.59
N GLN A 42 -11.44 -3.06 -2.59
CA GLN A 42 -10.87 -2.42 -1.39
C GLN A 42 -9.58 -1.63 -1.67
N GLN A 43 -8.93 -1.89 -2.81
CA GLN A 43 -7.81 -1.09 -3.33
C GLN A 43 -8.23 -0.05 -4.37
N TYR A 44 -9.52 0.01 -4.74
CA TYR A 44 -10.00 1.00 -5.69
C TYR A 44 -9.95 2.38 -5.03
N SER A 45 -8.94 3.17 -5.38
CA SER A 45 -8.93 4.60 -5.14
C SER A 45 -9.62 5.25 -6.33
N PRO A 46 -10.88 5.69 -6.21
CA PRO A 46 -11.53 6.42 -7.30
C PRO A 46 -10.64 7.60 -7.69
N ASN A 47 -10.47 7.82 -8.99
CA ASN A 47 -9.81 9.02 -9.47
C ASN A 47 -10.79 10.18 -9.25
N ILE A 48 -10.74 10.78 -8.06
CA ILE A 48 -11.54 11.93 -7.71
C ILE A 48 -10.81 13.14 -8.32
N ASN A 49 -11.40 13.77 -9.32
CA ASN A 49 -10.85 14.98 -9.96
C ASN A 49 -10.91 16.22 -9.04
N SER A 50 -11.22 16.04 -7.76
CA SER A 50 -11.26 17.10 -6.75
C SER A 50 -10.33 16.77 -5.60
N MET A 51 -9.70 17.81 -5.04
CA MET A 51 -8.99 17.68 -3.78
C MET A 51 -9.98 17.34 -2.66
N CYS A 52 -9.56 16.55 -1.68
CA CYS A 52 -10.35 16.42 -0.46
C CYS A 52 -10.44 17.78 0.24
N PRO A 53 -11.52 18.06 1.01
CA PRO A 53 -11.75 19.37 1.63
C PRO A 53 -10.56 19.87 2.46
N THR A 54 -9.85 18.96 3.14
CA THR A 54 -8.64 19.26 3.91
C THR A 54 -7.49 19.76 3.04
N CYS A 55 -7.22 19.08 1.91
CA CYS A 55 -6.19 19.49 0.96
C CYS A 55 -6.57 20.79 0.24
N GLN A 56 -7.85 21.00 -0.04
CA GLN A 56 -8.36 22.23 -0.62
C GLN A 56 -8.17 23.42 0.33
N GLN A 57 -8.51 23.26 1.62
CA GLN A 57 -8.26 24.30 2.64
C GLN A 57 -6.76 24.60 2.82
N ALA A 58 -5.89 23.59 2.72
CA ALA A 58 -4.44 23.79 2.78
C ALA A 58 -3.91 24.53 1.54
N ALA A 59 -4.48 24.27 0.36
CA ALA A 59 -4.12 24.96 -0.88
C ALA A 59 -4.60 26.42 -0.88
N SER A 60 -5.77 26.73 -0.30
CA SER A 60 -6.28 28.10 -0.16
C SER A 60 -5.51 28.94 0.88
N ARG A 61 -4.60 28.34 1.65
CA ARG A 61 -3.74 29.03 2.63
C ARG A 61 -2.34 29.35 2.08
N ARG A 62 -2.10 29.12 0.79
CA ARG A 62 -0.89 29.56 0.07
C ARG A 62 -1.22 30.75 -0.81
#